data_AF-A0A7K4NM08-F1
#
_entry.id   AF-A0A7K4NM08-F1
#
_cell.length_a   1.000
_cell.length_b   1.000
_cell.length_c   1.000
_cell.angle_alpha   90.00
_cell.angle_beta   90.00
_cell.angle_gamma   90.00
#
_symmetry.space_group_name_H-M   'P 1'
#
loop_
_entity.id
_entity.type
_entity.pdbx_description
1 polymer ?
#
loop_
_entity_poly.entity_id
_entity_poly.type
_entity_poly.pdbx_seq_one_letter_code
_entity_poly.pdbx_strand_id
1 'polypeptide(L)'
;MELMHEQELEHKIWEFANEPRNKSEIHAKTKGRRDNCFKKINEMIQTGQLRITNEGGKEIKVVRVVLIRKEEFESAFKFQLRMLEKSRLIIKKLKKPMFQKIGIYKTTEWLSGLRKSIQVIDKKGEFKPKTEKIKACFENMELYSNTLLLFITRTHLQRSLGLITKPEAERRIKKCENALEAHFQKLQNENPRDSNAIKQYFKHKRFGINDFRIA
;
A
#
# COMPACT_ATOMS: atom_id res chain seq x y z
N MET A 1 -23.23 -23.44 31.08
CA MET A 1 -22.51 -22.48 30.21
C MET A 1 -22.68 -22.97 28.77
N GLU A 2 -23.61 -22.37 28.03
CA GLU A 2 -23.93 -22.76 26.65
C GLU A 2 -22.69 -22.63 25.74
N LEU A 3 -22.55 -23.59 24.82
CA LEU A 3 -21.53 -23.55 23.78
C LEU A 3 -21.90 -22.43 22.80
N MET A 4 -21.20 -21.29 22.89
CA MET A 4 -21.28 -20.25 21.87
C MET A 4 -20.93 -20.84 20.50
N HIS A 5 -21.75 -20.53 19.49
CA HIS A 5 -21.55 -21.02 18.14
C HIS A 5 -20.19 -20.54 17.60
N GLU A 6 -19.49 -21.38 16.84
CA GLU A 6 -18.11 -21.12 16.42
C GLU A 6 -17.96 -19.81 15.63
N GLN A 7 -18.92 -19.52 14.75
CA GLN A 7 -18.95 -18.27 13.97
C GLN A 7 -19.19 -17.03 14.84
N GLU A 8 -19.96 -17.15 15.93
CA GLU A 8 -20.19 -16.05 16.86
C GLU A 8 -18.93 -15.74 17.68
N LEU A 9 -18.21 -16.80 18.10
CA LEU A 9 -16.91 -16.67 18.77
C LEU A 9 -15.90 -15.99 17.85
N GLU A 10 -15.79 -16.43 16.59
CA GLU A 10 -14.90 -15.84 15.59
C GLU A 10 -15.19 -14.36 15.36
N HIS A 11 -16.47 -14.01 15.20
CA HIS A 11 -16.90 -12.62 15.04
C HIS A 11 -16.50 -11.76 16.24
N LYS A 12 -16.75 -12.22 17.47
CA LYS A 12 -16.38 -11.48 18.68
C LYS A 12 -14.86 -11.33 18.83
N ILE A 13 -14.09 -12.39 18.57
CA ILE A 13 -12.62 -12.32 18.58
C ILE A 13 -12.16 -11.25 17.58
N TRP A 14 -12.71 -11.27 16.36
CA TRP A 14 -12.39 -10.29 15.32
C TRP A 14 -12.68 -8.85 15.77
N GLU A 15 -13.88 -8.57 16.30
CA GLU A 15 -14.26 -7.24 16.77
C GLU A 15 -13.36 -6.74 17.92
N PHE A 16 -13.07 -7.60 18.90
CA PHE A 16 -12.27 -7.21 20.06
C PHE A 16 -10.77 -7.14 19.78
N ALA A 17 -10.29 -7.77 18.70
CA ALA A 17 -8.92 -7.66 18.23
C ALA A 17 -8.71 -6.46 17.28
N ASN A 18 -9.61 -5.47 17.28
CA ASN A 18 -9.44 -4.23 16.50
C ASN A 18 -8.23 -3.38 16.89
N GLU A 19 -7.68 -3.61 18.09
CA GLU A 19 -6.47 -3.01 18.63
C GLU A 19 -5.57 -4.12 19.21
N PRO A 20 -4.25 -3.89 19.34
CA PRO A 20 -3.35 -4.86 19.96
C PRO A 20 -3.77 -5.24 21.39
N ARG A 21 -4.14 -6.51 21.59
CA ARG A 21 -4.60 -7.03 22.88
C ARG A 21 -4.04 -8.40 23.20
N ASN A 22 -4.00 -8.73 24.48
CA ASN A 22 -3.53 -10.03 24.96
C ASN A 22 -4.67 -11.06 24.76
N LYS A 23 -4.34 -12.34 24.59
CA LYS A 23 -5.36 -13.41 24.45
C LYS A 23 -6.35 -13.43 25.62
N SER A 24 -5.86 -13.22 26.84
CA SER A 24 -6.68 -13.16 28.06
C SER A 24 -7.69 -12.01 28.05
N GLU A 25 -7.30 -10.84 27.51
CA GLU A 25 -8.19 -9.67 27.41
C GLU A 25 -9.29 -9.89 26.37
N ILE A 26 -8.94 -10.49 25.22
CA ILE A 26 -9.92 -10.87 24.20
C ILE A 26 -10.89 -11.89 24.80
N HIS A 27 -10.38 -12.92 25.48
CA HIS A 27 -11.21 -13.92 26.15
C HIS A 27 -12.20 -13.29 27.15
N ALA A 28 -11.73 -12.40 28.03
CA ALA A 28 -12.56 -11.73 29.02
C ALA A 28 -13.75 -10.98 28.38
N LYS A 29 -13.55 -10.43 27.18
CA LYS A 29 -14.61 -9.75 26.41
C LYS A 29 -15.52 -10.72 25.65
N THR A 30 -14.98 -11.82 25.12
CA THR A 30 -15.77 -12.82 24.37
C THR A 30 -16.73 -13.63 25.25
N LYS A 31 -16.46 -13.73 26.57
CA LYS A 31 -17.26 -14.47 27.57
C LYS A 31 -17.51 -15.97 27.24
N GLY A 32 -16.68 -16.56 26.37
CA GLY A 32 -16.72 -17.99 26.04
C GLY A 32 -15.84 -18.85 26.95
N ARG A 33 -15.76 -20.16 26.69
CA ARG A 33 -14.76 -21.03 27.36
C ARG A 33 -13.35 -20.63 26.93
N ARG A 34 -12.43 -20.54 27.89
CA ARG A 34 -11.05 -20.09 27.67
C ARG A 34 -10.32 -20.90 26.61
N ASP A 35 -10.34 -22.22 26.72
CA ASP A 35 -9.60 -23.10 25.82
C ASP A 35 -10.11 -22.99 24.38
N ASN A 36 -11.43 -22.94 24.20
CA ASN A 36 -12.05 -22.74 22.90
C ASN A 36 -11.68 -21.38 22.29
N CYS A 37 -11.72 -20.31 23.09
CA CYS A 37 -11.32 -18.97 22.64
C CYS A 37 -9.85 -18.93 22.22
N PHE A 38 -8.96 -19.50 23.03
CA PHE A 38 -7.52 -19.51 22.74
C PHE A 38 -7.18 -20.37 21.53
N LYS A 39 -7.84 -21.52 21.38
CA LYS A 39 -7.75 -22.38 20.19
C LYS A 39 -8.19 -21.62 18.94
N LYS A 40 -9.36 -20.98 18.98
CA LYS A 40 -9.89 -20.21 17.85
C LYS A 40 -9.00 -19.02 17.50
N ILE A 41 -8.43 -18.31 18.48
CA ILE A 41 -7.45 -17.25 18.22
C ILE A 41 -6.22 -17.79 17.47
N ASN A 42 -5.70 -18.95 17.87
CA ASN A 42 -4.56 -19.57 17.19
C ASN A 42 -4.91 -19.98 15.74
N GLU A 43 -6.08 -20.58 15.54
CA GLU A 43 -6.59 -20.91 14.21
C GLU A 43 -6.70 -19.65 13.34
N MET A 44 -7.27 -18.56 13.87
CA MET A 44 -7.37 -17.29 13.16
C MET A 44 -6.01 -16.62 12.87
N ILE A 45 -4.99 -16.87 13.69
CA ILE A 45 -3.61 -16.45 13.39
C ILE A 45 -3.04 -17.28 12.23
N GLN A 46 -3.26 -18.60 12.26
CA GLN A 46 -2.78 -19.52 11.21
C GLN A 46 -3.46 -19.25 9.86
N THR A 47 -4.74 -18.89 9.85
CA THR A 47 -5.46 -18.52 8.62
C THR A 47 -5.17 -17.09 8.16
N GLY A 48 -4.40 -16.30 8.92
CA GLY A 48 -4.03 -14.92 8.58
C GLY A 48 -5.13 -13.88 8.80
N GLN A 49 -6.20 -14.25 9.53
CA GLN A 49 -7.23 -13.31 9.99
C GLN A 49 -6.66 -12.39 11.08
N LEU A 50 -5.87 -12.94 12.00
CA LEU A 50 -5.17 -12.20 13.04
C LEU A 50 -3.66 -12.24 12.81
N ARG A 51 -2.95 -11.24 13.35
CA ARG A 51 -1.49 -11.21 13.39
C ARG A 51 -1.00 -11.00 14.82
N ILE A 52 0.19 -11.50 15.07
CA ILE A 52 0.93 -11.24 16.30
C ILE A 52 1.66 -9.90 16.17
N THR A 53 1.69 -9.12 17.24
CA THR A 53 2.47 -7.88 17.35
C THR A 53 3.06 -7.76 18.76
N ASN A 54 4.18 -7.06 18.87
CA ASN A 54 4.82 -6.66 20.12
C ASN A 54 4.85 -5.13 20.28
N GLU A 55 4.08 -4.40 19.47
CA GLU A 55 3.98 -2.94 19.55
C GLU A 55 3.52 -2.52 20.96
N GLY A 56 4.44 -1.89 21.71
CA GLY A 56 4.19 -1.34 23.04
C GLY A 56 4.63 -2.19 24.24
N GLY A 57 5.43 -3.26 24.06
CA GLY A 57 6.03 -3.95 25.21
C GLY A 57 6.66 -5.31 24.92
N LYS A 58 7.01 -6.04 26.00
CA LYS A 58 7.52 -7.43 25.93
C LYS A 58 6.42 -8.46 25.66
N GLU A 59 5.16 -8.09 25.84
CA GLU A 59 4.03 -9.01 25.76
C GLU A 59 3.56 -9.21 24.32
N ILE A 60 3.35 -10.48 23.96
CA ILE A 60 2.80 -10.90 22.67
C ILE A 60 1.32 -10.50 22.63
N LYS A 61 0.97 -9.59 21.73
CA LYS A 61 -0.39 -9.14 21.47
C LYS A 61 -0.91 -9.69 20.14
N VAL A 62 -2.22 -9.77 20.05
CA VAL A 62 -2.96 -10.19 18.86
C VAL A 62 -3.77 -8.99 18.37
N VAL A 63 -3.75 -8.77 17.05
CA VAL A 63 -4.52 -7.73 16.39
C VAL A 63 -5.05 -8.26 15.06
N ARG A 64 -6.23 -7.82 14.65
CA ARG A 64 -6.86 -8.24 13.40
C ARG A 64 -6.18 -7.62 12.19
N VAL A 65 -6.20 -8.34 11.08
CA VAL A 65 -5.75 -7.81 9.79
C VAL A 65 -6.82 -6.89 9.22
N VAL A 66 -6.46 -5.63 8.97
CA VAL A 66 -7.38 -4.64 8.41
C VAL A 66 -7.60 -4.84 6.91
N LEU A 67 -8.72 -4.32 6.38
CA LEU A 67 -9.09 -4.35 4.95
C LEU A 67 -9.46 -5.73 4.41
N ILE A 68 -9.71 -6.73 5.26
CA ILE A 68 -10.30 -7.99 4.82
C ILE A 68 -11.77 -7.76 4.44
N ARG A 69 -12.52 -7.12 5.33
CA ARG A 69 -13.94 -6.80 5.10
C ARG A 69 -14.12 -5.79 3.97
N LYS A 70 -15.22 -5.94 3.23
CA LYS A 70 -15.54 -5.13 2.06
C LYS A 70 -15.69 -3.66 2.42
N GLU A 71 -16.36 -3.37 3.52
CA GLU A 71 -16.68 -2.02 3.98
C GLU A 71 -15.41 -1.24 4.33
N GLU A 72 -14.45 -1.92 4.96
CA GLU A 72 -13.14 -1.34 5.30
C GLU A 72 -12.34 -1.01 4.05
N PHE A 73 -12.27 -1.96 3.10
CA PHE A 73 -11.62 -1.74 1.82
C PHE A 73 -12.23 -0.55 1.08
N GLU A 74 -13.55 -0.52 0.96
CA GLU A 74 -14.27 0.53 0.23
C GLU A 74 -14.10 1.91 0.86
N SER A 75 -14.18 1.99 2.20
CA SER A 75 -13.95 3.22 2.95
C SER A 75 -12.52 3.74 2.75
N ALA A 76 -11.52 2.87 2.93
CA ALA A 76 -10.12 3.22 2.78
C ALA A 76 -9.79 3.61 1.33
N PHE A 77 -10.31 2.87 0.34
CA PHE A 77 -10.15 3.18 -1.07
C PHE A 77 -10.73 4.55 -1.43
N LYS A 78 -11.95 4.85 -0.97
CA LYS A 78 -12.60 6.15 -1.21
C LYS A 78 -11.81 7.30 -0.57
N PHE A 79 -11.22 7.09 0.60
CA PHE A 79 -10.33 8.05 1.21
C PHE A 79 -9.09 8.31 0.34
N GLN A 80 -8.41 7.25 -0.11
CA GLN A 80 -7.23 7.38 -0.98
C GLN A 80 -7.53 8.14 -2.29
N LEU A 81 -8.67 7.87 -2.94
CA LEU A 81 -9.12 8.60 -4.13
C LEU A 81 -9.27 10.09 -3.88
N ARG A 82 -9.94 10.47 -2.78
CA ARG A 82 -10.13 11.88 -2.40
C ARG A 82 -8.79 12.56 -2.16
N MET A 83 -7.83 11.87 -1.55
CA MET A 83 -6.51 12.44 -1.30
C MET A 83 -5.70 12.60 -2.59
N LEU A 84 -5.74 11.63 -3.51
CA LEU A 84 -5.12 11.76 -4.84
C LEU A 84 -5.71 12.91 -5.65
N GLU A 85 -7.03 13.11 -5.59
CA GLU A 85 -7.69 14.24 -6.24
C GLU A 85 -7.22 15.58 -5.65
N LYS A 86 -7.19 15.71 -4.32
CA LYS A 86 -6.69 16.91 -3.65
C LYS A 86 -5.24 17.21 -4.03
N SER A 87 -4.37 16.20 -4.01
CA SER A 87 -2.97 16.35 -4.42
C SER A 87 -2.85 16.82 -5.87
N ARG A 88 -3.64 16.25 -6.80
CA ARG A 88 -3.67 16.70 -8.20
C ARG A 88 -4.11 18.16 -8.32
N LEU A 89 -5.18 18.56 -7.62
CA LEU A 89 -5.69 19.93 -7.63
C LEU A 89 -4.67 20.94 -7.09
N ILE A 90 -3.86 20.55 -6.11
CA ILE A 90 -2.75 21.37 -5.60
C ILE A 90 -1.66 21.49 -6.68
N ILE A 91 -1.23 20.36 -7.26
CA ILE A 91 -0.19 20.34 -8.31
C ILE A 91 -0.60 21.19 -9.51
N LYS A 92 -1.86 21.12 -9.94
CA LYS A 92 -2.42 21.90 -11.06
C LYS A 92 -2.23 23.41 -10.90
N LYS A 93 -2.20 23.92 -9.66
CA LYS A 93 -2.05 25.35 -9.35
C LYS A 93 -0.58 25.81 -9.27
N LEU A 94 0.38 24.90 -9.35
CA LEU A 94 1.80 25.24 -9.25
C LEU A 94 2.27 26.01 -10.50
N LYS A 95 3.21 26.93 -10.31
CA LYS A 95 3.84 27.66 -11.41
C LYS A 95 4.62 26.70 -12.30
N LYS A 96 4.31 26.70 -13.59
CA LYS A 96 4.94 25.85 -14.61
C LYS A 96 6.14 26.55 -15.27
N PRO A 97 7.14 25.80 -15.79
CA PRO A 97 7.30 24.36 -15.63
C PRO A 97 7.78 24.02 -14.21
N MET A 98 7.27 22.91 -13.68
CA MET A 98 7.51 22.46 -12.31
C MET A 98 8.87 21.75 -12.15
N PHE A 99 9.34 21.13 -13.22
CA PHE A 99 10.61 20.42 -13.24
C PHE A 99 11.65 21.21 -14.03
N GLN A 100 12.92 20.97 -13.70
CA GLN A 100 14.07 21.43 -14.47
C GLN A 100 14.86 20.22 -14.94
N LYS A 101 15.38 20.33 -16.17
CA LYS A 101 16.29 19.33 -16.73
C LYS A 101 17.64 19.47 -16.02
N ILE A 102 18.18 18.35 -15.54
CA ILE A 102 19.50 18.29 -14.89
C ILE A 102 20.60 17.80 -15.83
N GLY A 103 20.23 17.36 -17.04
CA GLY A 103 21.14 16.75 -18.01
C GLY A 103 21.30 15.26 -17.74
N ILE A 104 21.25 14.43 -18.79
CA ILE A 104 21.75 13.06 -18.71
C ILE A 104 23.27 13.19 -18.54
N TYR A 105 23.81 12.90 -17.36
CA TYR A 105 25.25 12.69 -17.27
C TYR A 105 25.52 11.32 -17.89
N LYS A 106 25.94 11.29 -19.17
CA LYS A 106 26.68 10.15 -19.69
C LYS A 106 28.04 10.18 -19.02
N THR A 107 28.16 9.55 -17.85
CA THR A 107 29.48 9.39 -17.23
C THR A 107 30.16 8.18 -17.87
N THR A 108 31.46 8.32 -18.11
CA THR A 108 32.33 7.24 -18.59
C THR A 108 33.04 6.67 -17.37
N GLU A 109 32.75 5.42 -17.00
CA GLU A 109 33.48 4.73 -15.92
C GLU A 109 34.67 3.94 -16.48
N TRP A 110 35.82 4.08 -15.82
CA TRP A 110 37.03 3.32 -16.13
C TRP A 110 37.01 1.99 -15.39
N LEU A 111 36.80 0.89 -16.13
CA LEU A 111 36.92 -0.47 -15.59
C LEU A 111 38.20 -1.12 -16.12
N SER A 112 39.14 -1.37 -15.19
CA SER A 112 40.27 -2.30 -15.30
C SER A 112 40.95 -2.40 -16.67
N GLY A 113 41.73 -1.38 -17.02
CA GLY A 113 42.84 -1.48 -18.00
C GLY A 113 42.48 -1.63 -19.48
N LEU A 114 41.22 -1.94 -19.83
CA LEU A 114 40.73 -1.94 -21.21
C LEU A 114 39.75 -0.79 -21.41
N ARG A 115 40.05 0.11 -22.36
CA ARG A 115 39.18 1.24 -22.75
C ARG A 115 37.82 0.72 -23.24
N LYS A 116 36.86 0.56 -22.32
CA LYS A 116 35.44 0.42 -22.64
C LYS A 116 34.69 1.57 -21.99
N SER A 117 34.25 2.53 -22.81
CA SER A 117 33.37 3.59 -22.37
C SER A 117 31.97 3.02 -22.12
N ILE A 118 31.64 2.72 -20.87
CA ILE A 118 30.27 2.35 -20.50
C ILE A 118 29.48 3.65 -20.28
N GLN A 119 28.37 3.81 -20.99
CA GLN A 119 27.44 4.90 -20.73
C GLN A 119 26.62 4.55 -19.50
N VAL A 120 26.91 5.15 -18.35
CA VAL A 120 26.08 5.01 -17.16
C VAL A 120 24.98 6.08 -17.21
N ILE A 121 23.72 5.66 -17.16
CA ILE A 121 22.58 6.57 -17.02
C ILE A 121 22.47 6.93 -15.53
N ASP A 122 22.54 8.21 -15.20
CA ASP A 122 22.36 8.68 -13.81
C ASP A 122 21.02 8.16 -13.23
N LYS A 123 21.08 7.44 -12.11
CA LYS A 123 19.92 6.93 -11.37
C LYS A 123 18.98 8.05 -10.90
N LYS A 124 19.44 9.30 -10.85
CA LYS A 124 18.64 10.49 -10.52
C LYS A 124 17.71 10.93 -11.66
N GLY A 125 17.91 10.39 -12.87
CA GLY A 125 17.12 10.68 -14.07
C GLY A 125 17.37 12.07 -14.67
N GLU A 126 16.60 12.44 -15.70
CA GLU A 126 16.81 13.65 -16.50
C GLU A 126 16.20 14.93 -15.89
N PHE A 127 15.18 14.78 -15.05
CA PHE A 127 14.43 15.88 -14.45
C PHE A 127 14.43 15.84 -12.92
N LYS A 128 14.51 17.02 -12.29
CA LYS A 128 14.23 17.20 -10.86
C LYS A 128 13.21 18.30 -10.61
N PRO A 129 12.42 18.23 -9.51
CA PRO A 129 11.60 19.35 -9.08
C PRO A 129 12.43 20.63 -8.93
N LYS A 130 11.88 21.78 -9.33
CA LYS A 130 12.58 23.07 -9.20
C LYS A 130 12.72 23.56 -7.77
N THR A 131 11.76 23.22 -6.92
CA THR A 131 11.70 23.69 -5.54
C THR A 131 11.27 22.56 -4.62
N GLU A 132 11.65 22.66 -3.34
CA GLU A 132 11.20 21.71 -2.32
C GLU A 132 9.67 21.71 -2.17
N LYS A 133 9.00 22.86 -2.38
CA LYS A 133 7.54 22.93 -2.38
C LYS A 133 6.92 22.05 -3.47
N ILE A 134 7.47 22.09 -4.69
CA ILE A 134 7.00 21.23 -5.79
C ILE A 134 7.25 19.77 -5.43
N LYS A 135 8.47 19.44 -4.98
CA LYS A 135 8.83 18.08 -4.56
C LYS A 135 7.86 17.53 -3.50
N ALA A 136 7.58 18.28 -2.45
CA ALA A 136 6.65 17.89 -1.39
C ALA A 136 5.22 17.63 -1.92
N CYS A 137 4.75 18.39 -2.91
CA CYS A 137 3.44 18.12 -3.53
C CYS A 137 3.42 16.77 -4.26
N PHE A 138 4.50 16.44 -4.96
CA PHE A 138 4.64 15.16 -5.66
C PHE A 138 4.84 13.99 -4.68
N GLU A 139 5.59 14.16 -3.59
CA GLU A 139 5.75 13.16 -2.52
C GLU A 139 4.42 12.87 -1.81
N ASN A 140 3.59 13.89 -1.59
CA ASN A 140 2.24 13.68 -1.07
C ASN A 140 1.36 12.87 -2.02
N MET A 141 1.43 13.13 -3.33
CA MET A 141 0.71 12.31 -4.31
C MET A 141 1.26 10.89 -4.35
N GLU A 142 2.58 10.74 -4.24
CA GLU A 142 3.28 9.46 -4.19
C GLU A 142 2.79 8.60 -3.03
N LEU A 143 2.73 9.16 -1.81
CA LEU A 143 2.25 8.48 -0.61
C LEU A 143 0.89 7.79 -0.82
N TYR A 144 -0.07 8.52 -1.37
CA TYR A 144 -1.42 7.98 -1.60
C TYR A 144 -1.46 6.97 -2.76
N SER A 145 -0.65 7.17 -3.80
CA SER A 145 -0.53 6.20 -4.89
C SER A 145 0.13 4.90 -4.42
N ASN A 146 1.16 4.98 -3.57
CA ASN A 146 1.83 3.84 -2.97
C ASN A 146 0.90 3.10 -1.99
N THR A 147 0.00 3.82 -1.33
CA THR A 147 -1.03 3.17 -0.48
C THR A 147 -2.00 2.34 -1.31
N LEU A 148 -2.39 2.78 -2.51
CA LEU A 148 -3.19 1.94 -3.43
C LEU A 148 -2.42 0.73 -3.95
N LEU A 149 -1.11 0.87 -4.23
CA LEU A 149 -0.25 -0.27 -4.56
C LEU A 149 -0.19 -1.27 -3.41
N LEU A 150 -0.05 -0.79 -2.17
CA LEU A 150 -0.11 -1.63 -0.98
C LEU A 150 -1.45 -2.36 -0.85
N PHE A 151 -2.57 -1.73 -1.22
CA PHE A 151 -3.87 -2.41 -1.24
C PHE A 151 -3.89 -3.55 -2.26
N ILE A 152 -3.30 -3.37 -3.44
CA ILE A 152 -3.15 -4.43 -4.44
C ILE A 152 -2.34 -5.59 -3.87
N THR A 153 -1.15 -5.34 -3.32
CA THR A 153 -0.30 -6.38 -2.73
C THR A 153 -1.00 -7.12 -1.60
N ARG A 154 -1.67 -6.39 -0.69
CA ARG A 154 -2.46 -7.00 0.40
C ARG A 154 -3.59 -7.86 -0.14
N THR A 155 -4.27 -7.42 -1.20
CA THR A 155 -5.36 -8.18 -1.81
C THR A 155 -4.86 -9.49 -2.42
N HIS A 156 -3.68 -9.50 -3.05
CA HIS A 156 -3.05 -10.74 -3.52
C HIS A 156 -2.74 -11.71 -2.38
N LEU A 157 -2.19 -11.21 -1.27
CA LEU A 157 -1.91 -12.03 -0.08
C LEU A 157 -3.20 -12.57 0.54
N GLN A 158 -4.22 -11.72 0.72
CA GLN A 158 -5.52 -12.11 1.25
C GLN A 158 -6.17 -13.20 0.39
N ARG A 159 -6.09 -13.10 -0.94
CA ARG A 159 -6.57 -14.14 -1.84
C ARG A 159 -5.79 -15.45 -1.65
N SER A 160 -4.47 -15.38 -1.59
CA SER A 160 -3.60 -16.56 -1.48
C SER A 160 -3.83 -17.32 -0.16
N LEU A 161 -4.19 -16.60 0.90
CA LEU A 161 -4.55 -17.15 2.21
C LEU A 161 -6.03 -17.60 2.30
N GLY A 162 -6.81 -17.48 1.23
CA GLY A 162 -8.24 -17.82 1.24
C GLY A 162 -9.13 -16.87 2.06
N LEU A 163 -8.62 -15.70 2.45
CA LEU A 163 -9.33 -14.70 3.26
C LEU A 163 -10.39 -13.94 2.45
N ILE A 164 -10.22 -13.90 1.13
CA ILE A 164 -11.19 -13.33 0.19
C ILE A 164 -11.30 -14.23 -1.04
N THR A 165 -12.46 -14.19 -1.70
CA THR A 165 -12.69 -14.95 -2.92
C THR A 165 -11.87 -14.39 -4.09
N LYS A 166 -11.57 -15.23 -5.09
CA LYS A 166 -10.88 -14.79 -6.31
C LYS A 166 -11.63 -13.64 -7.03
N PRO A 167 -12.96 -13.69 -7.24
CA PRO A 167 -13.68 -12.57 -7.86
C PRO A 167 -13.60 -11.26 -7.06
N GLU A 168 -13.66 -11.35 -5.73
CA GLU A 168 -13.51 -10.18 -4.85
C GLU A 168 -12.12 -9.57 -4.99
N ALA A 169 -11.08 -10.39 -4.98
CA ALA A 169 -9.70 -9.96 -5.14
C ALA A 169 -9.47 -9.26 -6.48
N GLU A 170 -9.91 -9.86 -7.58
CA GLU A 170 -9.81 -9.29 -8.93
C GLU A 170 -10.54 -7.95 -9.04
N ARG A 171 -11.75 -7.84 -8.45
CA ARG A 171 -12.49 -6.57 -8.41
C ARG A 171 -11.68 -5.48 -7.69
N ARG A 172 -11.13 -5.79 -6.51
CA ARG A 172 -10.35 -4.84 -5.69
C ARG A 172 -9.08 -4.39 -6.40
N ILE A 173 -8.32 -5.33 -6.98
CA ILE A 173 -7.09 -5.05 -7.73
C ILE A 173 -7.39 -4.14 -8.91
N LYS A 174 -8.34 -4.52 -9.78
CA LYS A 174 -8.71 -3.74 -10.96
C LYS A 174 -9.19 -2.33 -10.58
N LYS A 175 -9.90 -2.21 -9.48
CA LYS A 175 -10.37 -0.92 -8.96
C LYS A 175 -9.22 0.00 -8.53
N CYS A 176 -8.20 -0.54 -7.87
CA CYS A 176 -6.98 0.19 -7.53
C CYS A 176 -6.14 0.53 -8.76
N GLU A 177 -5.93 -0.41 -9.69
CA GLU A 177 -5.19 -0.19 -10.93
C GLU A 177 -5.84 0.91 -11.80
N ASN A 178 -7.16 0.83 -12.01
CA ASN A 178 -7.91 1.84 -12.76
C ASN A 178 -7.82 3.23 -12.10
N ALA A 179 -7.89 3.30 -10.77
CA ALA A 179 -7.75 4.54 -10.03
C ALA A 179 -6.38 5.18 -10.23
N LEU A 180 -5.31 4.38 -10.10
CA LEU A 180 -3.95 4.82 -10.33
C LEU A 180 -3.82 5.36 -11.76
N GLU A 181 -4.19 4.58 -12.77
CA GLU A 181 -4.08 4.97 -14.17
C GLU A 181 -4.85 6.26 -14.46
N ALA A 182 -6.11 6.35 -14.04
CA ALA A 182 -6.94 7.53 -14.26
C ALA A 182 -6.34 8.79 -13.63
N HIS A 183 -5.82 8.71 -12.39
CA HIS A 183 -5.23 9.87 -11.73
C HIS A 183 -3.90 10.29 -12.36
N PHE A 184 -3.07 9.33 -12.76
CA PHE A 184 -1.79 9.62 -13.40
C PHE A 184 -1.96 10.15 -14.82
N GLN A 185 -2.92 9.64 -15.58
CA GLN A 185 -3.26 10.15 -16.91
C GLN A 185 -3.78 11.59 -16.81
N LYS A 186 -4.72 11.86 -15.88
CA LYS A 186 -5.20 13.23 -15.63
C LYS A 186 -4.07 14.17 -15.22
N LEU A 187 -3.18 13.73 -14.33
CA LEU A 187 -2.03 14.54 -13.91
C LEU A 187 -1.14 14.93 -15.09
N GLN A 188 -0.85 13.99 -16.00
CA GLN A 188 -0.04 14.27 -17.19
C GLN A 188 -0.76 15.21 -18.16
N ASN A 189 -2.04 14.97 -18.43
CA ASN A 189 -2.85 15.78 -19.35
C ASN A 189 -3.02 17.22 -18.86
N GLU A 190 -3.15 17.43 -17.55
CA GLU A 190 -3.24 18.76 -16.93
C GLU A 190 -1.89 19.50 -16.93
N ASN A 191 -0.77 18.78 -17.14
CA ASN A 191 0.59 19.30 -17.06
C ASN A 191 1.45 18.89 -18.27
N PRO A 192 1.05 19.27 -19.51
CA PRO A 192 1.68 18.74 -20.73
C PRO A 192 3.17 19.10 -20.84
N ARG A 193 3.57 20.30 -20.41
CA ARG A 193 4.98 20.77 -20.42
C ARG A 193 5.90 19.99 -19.48
N ASP A 194 5.32 19.37 -18.44
CA ASP A 194 6.07 18.59 -17.44
C ASP A 194 5.78 17.08 -17.57
N SER A 195 5.02 16.63 -18.57
CA SER A 195 4.50 15.25 -18.68
C SER A 195 5.61 14.19 -18.62
N ASN A 196 6.70 14.40 -19.37
CA ASN A 196 7.85 13.48 -19.37
C ASN A 196 8.57 13.45 -18.01
N ALA A 197 8.72 14.61 -17.37
CA ALA A 197 9.33 14.71 -16.04
C ALA A 197 8.47 14.03 -14.96
N ILE A 198 7.15 14.19 -15.04
CA ILE A 198 6.18 13.52 -14.16
C ILE A 198 6.25 12.01 -14.35
N LYS A 199 6.24 11.51 -15.60
CA LYS A 199 6.42 10.07 -15.89
C LYS A 199 7.70 9.54 -15.26
N GLN A 200 8.83 10.22 -15.45
CA GLN A 200 10.10 9.82 -14.87
C GLN A 200 10.05 9.79 -13.33
N TYR A 201 9.52 10.86 -12.72
CA TYR A 201 9.46 11.00 -11.27
C TYR A 201 8.77 9.80 -10.61
N PHE A 202 7.65 9.34 -11.19
CA PHE A 202 6.93 8.17 -10.68
C PHE A 202 7.46 6.83 -11.22
N LYS A 203 8.17 6.80 -12.36
CA LYS A 203 8.73 5.55 -12.92
C LYS A 203 9.74 4.89 -11.98
N HIS A 204 10.60 5.66 -11.32
CA HIS A 204 11.63 5.14 -10.42
C HIS A 204 11.13 4.83 -9.01
N LYS A 205 9.91 5.28 -8.68
CA LYS A 205 9.33 5.19 -7.33
C LYS A 205 8.10 4.29 -7.24
N ARG A 206 7.49 3.96 -8.38
CA ARG A 206 6.56 2.84 -8.48
C ARG A 206 7.37 1.56 -8.42
N PHE A 207 7.40 0.92 -7.25
CA PHE A 207 7.75 -0.51 -7.20
C PHE A 207 6.85 -1.22 -8.22
N GLY A 208 7.46 -1.91 -9.17
CA GLY A 208 6.71 -2.60 -10.21
C GLY A 208 5.75 -3.59 -9.55
N ILE A 209 4.44 -3.47 -9.81
CA ILE A 209 3.45 -4.48 -9.38
C ILE A 209 3.87 -5.88 -9.85
N ASN A 210 4.62 -5.96 -10.96
CA ASN A 210 5.18 -7.18 -11.50
C ASN A 210 6.01 -7.98 -10.49
N ASP A 211 6.71 -7.32 -9.55
CA ASP A 211 7.53 -8.00 -8.54
C ASP A 211 6.67 -8.68 -7.45
N PHE A 212 5.36 -8.42 -7.43
CA PHE A 212 4.40 -8.97 -6.47
C PHE A 212 3.31 -9.84 -7.12
N ARG A 213 3.35 -10.01 -8.45
CA ARG A 213 2.46 -10.95 -9.14
C ARG A 213 2.98 -12.37 -8.90
N ILE A 214 2.36 -13.08 -7.97
CA ILE A 214 2.52 -14.54 -7.89
C ILE A 214 1.84 -15.12 -9.14
N ALA A 215 2.64 -15.73 -10.01
CA ALA A 215 2.21 -16.41 -11.23
C ALA A 215 1.29 -17.59 -10.94
#